data_AF-A0A524QAK4-F1
#
_entry.id   AF-A0A524QAK4-F1
#
_cell.length_a   1.000
_cell.length_b   1.000
_cell.length_c   1.000
_cell.angle_alpha   90.00
_cell.angle_beta   90.00
_cell.angle_gamma   90.00
#
_symmetry.space_group_name_H-M   'P 1'
#
loop_
_entity.id
_entity.type
_entity.pdbx_description
1 polymer ?
#
loop_
_entity_poly.entity_id
_entity_poly.type
_entity_poly.pdbx_seq_one_letter_code
_entity_poly.pdbx_strand_id
1 'polypeptide(L)'
;MVRLIALFISIVLQIFAASIALRFMKITKYRLSWILLSASFVLMSVRTFIQLIEYFRGKPSFEMMMIDEWMNVLISVMIITGVILIRELFYSLKRAETDRLRSERRVLNAIINTEESEKKRFAKDLHDGLGPLLSTVKMSLSALAPKISDPVGIEILLNTNHIVNEALNTIKEVSNNLSPHVLSNLGVASAISTFAAKVNKTRSISVEFRTNMEGERFDTDKEVVLYRAA
;
A
#
# COMPACT_ATOMS: atom_id res chain seq x y z
N MET A 1 56.77 -5.56 -22.85
CA MET A 1 56.36 -5.07 -21.51
C MET A 1 54.92 -4.58 -21.47
N VAL A 2 54.54 -3.50 -22.17
CA VAL A 2 53.16 -2.94 -22.10
C VAL A 2 52.07 -3.97 -22.49
N ARG A 3 52.24 -4.68 -23.62
CA ARG A 3 51.28 -5.72 -24.06
C ARG A 3 51.11 -6.87 -23.05
N LEU A 4 52.20 -7.29 -22.40
CA LEU A 4 52.18 -8.35 -21.39
C LEU A 4 51.37 -7.94 -20.16
N ILE A 5 51.61 -6.72 -19.66
CA ILE A 5 50.89 -6.15 -18.53
C ILE A 5 49.39 -6.04 -18.84
N ALA A 6 49.04 -5.58 -20.05
CA ALA A 6 47.65 -5.48 -20.49
C ALA A 6 46.92 -6.84 -20.51
N LEU A 7 47.56 -7.89 -21.05
CA LEU A 7 46.99 -9.24 -21.08
C LEU A 7 46.76 -9.80 -19.66
N PHE A 8 47.74 -9.61 -18.77
CA PHE A 8 47.63 -10.05 -17.38
C PHE A 8 46.48 -9.34 -16.65
N ILE A 9 46.41 -8.02 -16.75
CA ILE A 9 45.32 -7.22 -16.15
C ILE A 9 43.95 -7.66 -16.70
N SER A 10 43.86 -7.90 -18.02
CA SER A 10 42.62 -8.32 -18.66
C SER A 10 42.12 -9.66 -18.12
N ILE A 11 42.98 -10.67 -17.95
CA ILE A 11 42.63 -11.97 -17.38
C ILE A 11 42.10 -11.81 -15.95
N VAL A 12 42.78 -11.03 -15.11
CA VAL A 12 42.36 -10.78 -13.73
C VAL A 12 40.97 -10.14 -13.70
N LEU A 13 40.74 -9.11 -14.52
CA LEU A 13 39.44 -8.44 -14.62
C LEU A 13 38.33 -9.38 -15.12
N GLN A 14 38.62 -10.24 -16.10
CA GLN A 14 37.64 -11.18 -16.66
C GLN A 14 37.24 -12.27 -15.65
N ILE A 15 38.20 -12.82 -14.91
CA ILE A 15 37.93 -13.78 -13.82
C ILE A 15 37.08 -13.13 -12.74
N PHE A 16 37.40 -11.89 -12.38
CA PHE A 16 36.61 -11.13 -11.41
C PHE A 16 35.18 -10.88 -11.90
N ALA A 17 35.00 -10.48 -13.17
CA ALA A 17 33.69 -10.31 -13.79
C ALA A 17 32.90 -11.62 -13.84
N ALA A 18 33.53 -12.74 -14.17
CA ALA A 18 32.92 -14.07 -14.15
C ALA A 18 32.45 -14.45 -12.73
N SER A 19 33.25 -14.17 -11.71
CA SER A 19 32.91 -14.41 -10.31
C SER A 19 31.69 -13.59 -9.86
N ILE A 20 31.62 -12.31 -10.23
CA ILE A 20 30.44 -11.47 -9.99
C ILE A 20 29.20 -12.04 -10.69
N ALA A 21 29.31 -12.43 -11.96
CA ALA A 21 28.20 -13.00 -12.72
C ALA A 21 27.69 -14.31 -12.08
N LEU A 22 28.58 -15.19 -11.62
CA LEU A 22 28.22 -16.41 -10.89
C LEU A 22 27.52 -16.11 -9.55
N ARG A 23 27.92 -15.05 -8.84
CA ARG A 23 27.25 -14.64 -7.60
C ARG A 23 25.80 -14.22 -7.88
N PHE A 24 25.58 -13.41 -8.91
CA PHE A 24 24.23 -12.99 -9.30
C PHE A 24 23.36 -14.14 -9.82
N MET A 25 23.96 -15.16 -10.43
CA MET A 25 23.26 -16.39 -10.83
C MET A 25 22.59 -17.08 -9.64
N LYS A 26 23.28 -17.20 -8.49
CA LYS A 26 22.72 -17.80 -7.27
C LYS A 26 21.55 -16.97 -6.71
N ILE A 27 21.63 -15.65 -6.80
CA ILE A 27 20.60 -14.73 -6.29
C ILE A 27 19.35 -14.76 -7.18
N THR A 28 19.52 -14.89 -8.50
CA THR A 28 18.43 -14.77 -9.48
C THR A 28 17.84 -16.11 -9.93
N LYS A 29 18.10 -17.20 -9.19
CA LYS A 29 17.62 -18.57 -9.46
C LYS A 29 18.10 -19.13 -10.82
N TYR A 30 19.39 -19.03 -11.12
CA TYR A 30 20.00 -19.68 -12.29
C TYR A 30 19.39 -19.27 -13.64
N ARG A 31 19.00 -18.00 -13.79
CA ARG A 31 18.50 -17.47 -15.06
C ARG A 31 19.58 -17.53 -16.15
N LEU A 32 19.15 -17.89 -17.36
CA LEU A 32 19.99 -18.08 -18.55
C LEU A 32 20.92 -16.87 -18.81
N SER A 33 20.45 -15.65 -18.53
CA SER A 33 21.21 -14.41 -18.71
C SER A 33 22.56 -14.41 -17.98
N TRP A 34 22.57 -14.84 -16.71
CA TRP A 34 23.80 -14.87 -15.90
C TRP A 34 24.70 -16.06 -16.25
N ILE A 35 24.12 -17.16 -16.74
CA ILE A 35 24.87 -18.30 -17.27
C ILE A 35 25.64 -17.89 -18.53
N LEU A 36 24.97 -17.25 -19.48
CA LEU A 36 25.57 -16.78 -20.73
C LEU A 36 26.66 -15.74 -20.48
N LEU A 37 26.43 -14.77 -19.58
CA LEU A 37 27.44 -13.78 -19.24
C LEU A 37 28.65 -14.39 -18.54
N SER A 38 28.44 -15.26 -17.56
CA SER A 38 29.55 -15.95 -16.88
C SER A 38 30.36 -16.80 -17.87
N ALA A 39 29.70 -17.58 -18.73
CA ALA A 39 30.36 -18.36 -19.77
C ALA A 39 31.16 -17.47 -20.74
N SER A 40 30.61 -16.32 -21.15
CA SER A 40 31.31 -15.37 -22.03
C SER A 40 32.59 -14.81 -21.38
N PHE A 41 32.56 -14.46 -20.09
CA PHE A 41 33.75 -13.98 -19.38
C PHE A 41 34.81 -15.07 -19.19
N VAL A 42 34.39 -16.32 -18.94
CA VAL A 42 35.31 -17.47 -18.87
C VAL A 42 35.94 -17.73 -20.23
N LEU A 43 35.16 -17.76 -21.32
CA LEU A 43 35.68 -17.91 -22.68
C LEU A 43 36.64 -16.78 -23.06
N MET A 44 36.31 -15.54 -22.67
CA MET A 44 37.17 -14.38 -22.88
C MET A 44 38.50 -14.54 -22.12
N SER A 45 38.46 -15.01 -20.88
CA SER A 45 39.66 -15.29 -20.06
C SER A 45 40.55 -16.38 -20.64
N VAL A 46 39.96 -17.50 -21.07
CA VAL A 46 40.70 -18.60 -21.73
C VAL A 46 41.36 -18.12 -23.02
N ARG A 47 40.64 -17.36 -23.84
CA ARG A 47 41.19 -16.78 -25.07
C ARG A 47 42.34 -15.82 -24.78
N THR A 48 42.20 -14.90 -23.83
CA THR A 48 43.28 -13.97 -23.46
C THR A 48 44.49 -14.72 -22.88
N PHE A 49 44.28 -15.83 -22.18
CA PHE A 49 45.37 -16.69 -21.69
C PHE A 49 46.13 -17.38 -22.83
N ILE A 50 45.44 -17.81 -23.88
CA ILE A 50 46.08 -18.36 -25.09
C ILE A 50 46.98 -17.29 -25.75
N GLN A 51 46.49 -16.05 -25.90
CA GLN A 51 47.28 -14.93 -26.44
C GLN A 51 48.51 -14.62 -25.58
N LEU A 52 48.41 -14.81 -24.26
CA LEU A 52 49.54 -14.67 -23.34
C LEU A 52 50.61 -15.74 -23.60
N ILE A 53 50.22 -17.01 -23.83
CA ILE A 53 51.16 -18.08 -24.17
C ILE A 53 51.84 -17.81 -25.52
N GLU A 54 51.09 -17.33 -26.51
CA GLU A 54 51.63 -16.97 -27.83
C GLU A 54 52.68 -15.87 -27.75
N TYR A 55 52.46 -14.86 -26.90
CA TYR A 55 53.45 -13.80 -26.67
C TYR A 55 54.83 -14.35 -26.26
N PHE A 56 54.87 -15.46 -25.53
CA PHE A 56 56.12 -16.11 -25.11
C PHE A 56 56.67 -17.14 -26.14
N ARG A 57 55.81 -17.78 -26.94
CA ARG A 57 56.25 -18.81 -27.93
C ARG A 57 56.62 -18.25 -29.31
N GLY A 58 56.25 -17.02 -29.65
CA GLY A 58 56.57 -16.40 -30.95
C GLY A 58 55.35 -16.15 -31.83
N LYS A 59 55.54 -15.96 -33.15
CA LYS A 59 54.45 -15.57 -34.06
C LYS A 59 53.33 -16.63 -34.11
N PRO A 60 52.05 -16.21 -34.06
CA PRO A 60 50.92 -17.12 -34.14
C PRO A 60 50.85 -17.78 -35.52
N SER A 61 50.34 -19.02 -35.56
CA SER A 61 49.96 -19.65 -36.83
C SER A 61 48.72 -18.98 -37.40
N PHE A 62 48.58 -19.00 -38.73
CA PHE A 62 47.42 -18.42 -39.43
C PHE A 62 46.08 -19.01 -38.94
N GLU A 63 46.03 -20.31 -38.68
CA GLU A 63 44.84 -20.98 -38.13
C GLU A 63 44.42 -20.42 -36.77
N MET A 64 45.38 -20.12 -35.90
CA MET A 64 45.11 -19.60 -34.55
C MET A 64 44.56 -18.17 -34.58
N MET A 65 45.05 -17.36 -35.54
CA MET A 65 44.56 -16.00 -35.77
C MET A 65 43.10 -16.01 -36.25
N MET A 66 42.72 -16.95 -37.12
CA MET A 66 41.33 -17.09 -37.58
C MET A 66 40.41 -17.56 -36.45
N ILE A 67 40.84 -18.51 -35.61
CA ILE A 67 40.08 -18.97 -34.44
C ILE A 67 39.82 -17.80 -33.46
N ASP A 68 40.80 -16.91 -33.26
CA ASP A 68 40.67 -15.74 -32.39
C ASP A 68 39.56 -14.78 -32.87
N GLU A 69 39.49 -14.50 -34.17
CA GLU A 69 38.46 -13.65 -34.77
C GLU A 69 37.05 -14.23 -34.56
N TRP A 70 36.85 -15.52 -34.84
CA TRP A 70 35.54 -16.17 -34.65
C TRP A 70 35.15 -16.27 -33.17
N MET A 71 36.11 -16.46 -32.26
CA MET A 71 35.88 -16.41 -30.82
C MET A 71 35.40 -15.03 -30.35
N ASN A 72 35.89 -13.92 -30.95
CA ASN A 72 35.37 -12.57 -30.66
C ASN A 72 33.90 -12.44 -31.02
N VAL A 73 33.52 -12.93 -32.20
CA VAL A 73 32.14 -12.88 -32.68
C VAL A 73 31.24 -13.69 -31.74
N LEU A 74 31.66 -14.90 -31.37
CA LEU A 74 30.92 -15.75 -30.43
C LEU A 74 30.71 -15.08 -29.07
N ILE A 75 31.77 -14.53 -28.46
CA ILE A 75 31.70 -13.83 -27.17
C ILE A 75 30.76 -12.63 -27.26
N SER A 76 30.84 -11.84 -28.33
CA SER A 76 29.97 -10.68 -28.55
C SER A 76 28.49 -11.09 -28.60
N VAL A 77 28.17 -12.16 -29.32
CA VAL A 77 26.79 -12.70 -29.41
C VAL A 77 26.31 -13.19 -28.05
N MET A 78 27.14 -13.89 -27.28
CA MET A 78 26.78 -14.35 -25.93
C MET A 78 26.50 -13.19 -24.97
N ILE A 79 27.33 -12.13 -25.01
CA ILE A 79 27.14 -10.95 -24.17
C ILE A 79 25.86 -10.22 -24.55
N ILE A 80 25.63 -9.96 -25.84
CA ILE A 80 24.42 -9.27 -26.33
C ILE A 80 23.17 -10.05 -25.91
N THR A 81 23.16 -11.37 -26.13
CA THR A 81 22.04 -12.23 -25.75
C THR A 81 21.83 -12.22 -24.24
N GLY A 82 22.90 -12.35 -23.46
CA GLY A 82 22.86 -12.27 -22.00
C GLY A 82 22.27 -10.95 -21.49
N VAL A 83 22.69 -9.82 -22.06
CA VAL A 83 22.17 -8.48 -21.70
C VAL A 83 20.69 -8.32 -22.08
N ILE A 84 20.28 -8.80 -23.26
CA ILE A 84 18.86 -8.75 -23.67
C ILE A 84 17.99 -9.53 -22.67
N LEU A 85 18.44 -10.69 -22.21
CA LEU A 85 17.70 -11.50 -21.24
C LEU A 85 17.67 -10.89 -19.82
N ILE A 86 18.63 -10.02 -19.47
CA ILE A 86 18.58 -9.27 -18.21
C ILE A 86 17.38 -8.31 -18.20
N ARG A 87 17.00 -7.74 -19.35
CA ARG A 87 15.82 -6.88 -19.45
C ARG A 87 14.58 -7.60 -18.94
N GLU A 88 14.33 -8.81 -19.42
CA GLU A 88 13.17 -9.62 -19.02
C GLU A 88 13.15 -9.89 -17.50
N LEU A 89 14.33 -10.15 -16.90
CA LEU A 89 14.47 -10.31 -15.46
C LEU A 89 13.95 -9.07 -14.71
N PHE A 90 14.41 -7.87 -15.06
CA PHE A 90 13.98 -6.63 -14.41
C PHE A 90 12.48 -6.35 -14.60
N TYR A 91 11.94 -6.61 -15.78
CA TYR A 91 10.49 -6.46 -16.01
C TYR A 91 9.68 -7.45 -15.17
N SER A 92 10.12 -8.70 -15.04
CA SER A 92 9.43 -9.71 -14.23
C SER A 92 9.42 -9.34 -12.74
N LEU A 93 10.54 -8.83 -12.22
CA LEU A 93 10.65 -8.34 -10.84
C LEU A 93 9.73 -7.15 -10.58
N LYS A 94 9.78 -6.14 -11.47
CA LYS A 94 8.92 -4.96 -11.35
C LYS A 94 7.45 -5.33 -11.41
N ARG A 95 7.06 -6.26 -12.29
CA ARG A 95 5.69 -6.74 -12.39
C ARG A 95 5.23 -7.44 -11.10
N ALA A 96 6.05 -8.35 -10.56
CA ALA A 96 5.76 -9.04 -9.31
C ALA A 96 5.59 -8.06 -8.14
N GLU A 97 6.42 -7.02 -8.06
CA GLU A 97 6.29 -5.96 -7.05
C GLU A 97 5.00 -5.17 -7.23
N THR A 98 4.66 -4.74 -8.46
CA THR A 98 3.41 -4.02 -8.71
C THR A 98 2.18 -4.84 -8.40
N ASP A 99 2.20 -6.15 -8.71
CA ASP A 99 1.08 -7.05 -8.44
C ASP A 99 0.93 -7.32 -6.93
N ARG A 100 2.06 -7.41 -6.21
CA ARG A 100 2.06 -7.47 -4.74
C ARG A 100 1.46 -6.21 -4.12
N LEU A 101 1.91 -5.02 -4.52
CA LEU A 101 1.37 -3.75 -4.03
C LEU A 101 -0.13 -3.60 -4.33
N ARG A 102 -0.57 -4.03 -5.53
CA ARG A 102 -2.00 -4.05 -5.87
C ARG A 102 -2.80 -5.02 -5.01
N SER A 103 -2.24 -6.16 -4.66
CA SER A 103 -2.88 -7.12 -3.76
C SER A 103 -3.00 -6.56 -2.35
N GLU A 104 -1.92 -6.00 -1.81
CA GLU A 104 -1.90 -5.37 -0.48
C GLU A 104 -2.93 -4.23 -0.39
N ARG A 105 -2.99 -3.35 -1.41
CA ARG A 105 -4.02 -2.29 -1.47
C ARG A 105 -5.44 -2.83 -1.53
N ARG A 106 -5.68 -3.92 -2.28
CA ARG A 106 -7.02 -4.54 -2.35
C ARG A 106 -7.47 -5.08 -0.99
N VAL A 107 -6.57 -5.73 -0.26
CA VAL A 107 -6.86 -6.25 1.09
C VAL A 107 -7.14 -5.09 2.05
N LEU A 108 -6.32 -4.04 2.05
CA LEU A 108 -6.54 -2.87 2.91
C LEU A 108 -7.88 -2.19 2.61
N ASN A 109 -8.22 -1.98 1.33
CA ASN A 109 -9.50 -1.40 0.96
C ASN A 109 -10.68 -2.28 1.38
N ALA A 110 -10.56 -3.60 1.25
CA ALA A 110 -11.60 -4.52 1.71
C ALA A 110 -11.80 -4.44 3.23
N ILE A 111 -10.71 -4.35 4.00
CA ILE A 111 -10.77 -4.18 5.46
C ILE A 111 -11.46 -2.86 5.82
N ILE A 112 -11.05 -1.74 5.21
CA ILE A 112 -11.64 -0.42 5.45
C ILE A 112 -13.14 -0.44 5.13
N ASN A 113 -13.51 -0.94 3.95
CA ASN A 113 -14.92 -0.96 3.54
C ASN A 113 -15.76 -1.87 4.43
N THR A 114 -15.19 -2.99 4.87
CA THR A 114 -15.86 -3.87 5.85
C THR A 114 -16.07 -3.14 7.16
N GLU A 115 -15.05 -2.49 7.71
CA GLU A 115 -15.14 -1.72 8.95
C GLU A 115 -16.18 -0.59 8.86
N GLU A 116 -16.22 0.14 7.73
CA GLU A 116 -17.25 1.16 7.48
C GLU A 116 -18.66 0.57 7.44
N SER A 117 -18.82 -0.57 6.79
CA SER A 117 -20.12 -1.25 6.71
C SER A 117 -20.59 -1.74 8.09
N GLU A 118 -19.67 -2.26 8.91
CA GLU A 118 -19.94 -2.69 10.28
C GLU A 118 -20.34 -1.50 11.16
N LYS A 119 -19.63 -0.38 11.08
CA LYS A 119 -19.97 0.85 11.81
C LYS A 119 -21.35 1.38 11.44
N LYS A 120 -21.70 1.38 10.14
CA LYS A 120 -23.05 1.73 9.67
C LYS A 120 -24.11 0.77 10.20
N ARG A 121 -23.84 -0.54 10.18
CA ARG A 121 -24.77 -1.53 10.74
C ARG A 121 -24.98 -1.31 12.24
N PHE A 122 -23.90 -1.14 13.02
CA PHE A 122 -24.02 -0.88 14.46
C PHE A 122 -24.79 0.40 14.76
N ALA A 123 -24.53 1.50 14.06
CA ALA A 123 -25.30 2.74 14.23
C ALA A 123 -26.79 2.50 14.03
N LYS A 124 -27.15 1.75 12.97
CA LYS A 124 -28.53 1.36 12.69
C LYS A 124 -29.12 0.48 13.79
N ASP A 125 -28.40 -0.56 14.22
CA ASP A 125 -28.84 -1.48 15.27
C ASP A 125 -29.07 -0.76 16.60
N LEU A 126 -28.21 0.22 16.95
CA LEU A 126 -28.40 1.06 18.13
C LEU A 126 -29.64 1.95 18.00
N HIS A 127 -29.78 2.66 16.88
CA HIS A 127 -30.89 3.59 16.66
C HIS A 127 -32.23 2.86 16.62
N ASP A 128 -32.33 1.78 15.85
CA ASP A 128 -33.58 1.05 15.61
C ASP A 128 -33.87 0.04 16.73
N GLY A 129 -32.84 -0.46 17.43
CA GLY A 129 -32.98 -1.41 18.53
C GLY A 129 -33.24 -0.75 19.88
N LEU A 130 -32.36 0.17 20.31
CA LEU A 130 -32.44 0.77 21.65
C LEU A 130 -33.29 2.04 21.69
N GLY A 131 -33.33 2.81 20.60
CA GLY A 131 -34.07 4.07 20.53
C GLY A 131 -35.56 3.92 20.84
N PRO A 132 -36.30 2.99 20.16
CA PRO A 132 -37.70 2.73 20.45
C PRO A 132 -37.92 2.24 21.88
N LEU A 133 -37.09 1.30 22.38
CA LEU A 133 -37.23 0.75 23.73
C LEU A 133 -37.14 1.84 24.80
N LEU A 134 -36.13 2.71 24.73
CA LEU A 134 -36.00 3.83 25.67
C LEU A 134 -37.13 4.86 25.52
N SER A 135 -37.63 5.05 24.30
CA SER A 135 -38.81 5.90 24.06
C SER A 135 -40.07 5.32 24.72
N THR A 136 -40.27 4.00 24.68
CA THR A 136 -41.36 3.30 25.38
C THR A 136 -41.23 3.40 26.89
N VAL A 137 -40.01 3.27 27.43
CA VAL A 137 -39.75 3.48 28.87
C VAL A 137 -40.09 4.91 29.26
N LYS A 138 -39.64 5.90 28.50
CA LYS A 138 -39.95 7.31 28.74
C LYS A 138 -41.46 7.57 28.71
N MET A 139 -42.17 7.01 27.74
CA MET A 139 -43.63 7.12 27.64
C MET A 139 -44.34 6.50 28.86
N SER A 140 -43.86 5.35 29.33
CA SER A 140 -44.37 4.68 30.54
C SER A 140 -44.13 5.52 31.79
N LEU A 141 -42.95 6.13 31.94
CA LEU A 141 -42.64 7.05 33.03
C LEU A 141 -43.53 8.30 32.98
N SER A 142 -43.76 8.88 31.80
CA SER A 142 -44.68 10.01 31.63
C SER A 142 -46.12 9.66 31.99
N ALA A 143 -46.57 8.44 31.69
CA ALA A 143 -47.90 7.97 32.08
C ALA A 143 -48.02 7.66 33.60
N LEU A 144 -46.90 7.30 34.25
CA LEU A 144 -46.84 7.06 35.69
C LEU A 144 -46.73 8.36 36.49
N ALA A 145 -46.12 9.40 35.91
CA ALA A 145 -45.90 10.70 36.55
C ALA A 145 -47.12 11.29 37.28
N PRO A 146 -48.32 11.37 36.66
CA PRO A 146 -49.49 11.93 37.35
C PRO A 146 -50.05 11.04 38.46
N LYS A 147 -49.61 9.77 38.59
CA LYS A 147 -50.11 8.80 39.58
C LYS A 147 -49.29 8.78 40.87
N ILE A 148 -48.12 9.40 40.89
CA ILE A 148 -47.22 9.46 42.04
C ILE A 148 -47.42 10.82 42.72
N SER A 149 -47.63 10.81 44.04
CA SER A 149 -47.92 12.04 44.80
C SER A 149 -47.04 12.17 46.04
N ASP A 150 -46.38 11.12 46.48
CA ASP A 150 -45.48 11.17 47.62
C ASP A 150 -44.09 11.75 47.23
N PRO A 151 -43.42 12.51 48.11
CA PRO A 151 -42.17 13.18 47.78
C PRO A 151 -41.05 12.23 47.32
N VAL A 152 -40.96 11.05 47.93
CA VAL A 152 -39.91 10.06 47.63
C VAL A 152 -40.12 9.47 46.23
N GLY A 153 -41.36 9.11 45.88
CA GLY A 153 -41.72 8.62 44.56
C GLY A 153 -41.46 9.66 43.46
N ILE A 154 -41.74 10.95 43.73
CA ILE A 154 -41.46 12.05 42.79
C ILE A 154 -39.96 12.16 42.52
N GLU A 155 -39.11 12.10 43.56
CA GLU A 155 -37.65 12.16 43.42
C GLU A 155 -37.12 10.98 42.59
N ILE A 156 -37.57 9.75 42.88
CA ILE A 156 -37.20 8.55 42.12
C ILE A 156 -37.61 8.67 40.65
N LEU A 157 -38.83 9.16 40.39
CA LEU A 157 -39.34 9.36 39.03
C LEU A 157 -38.50 10.38 38.25
N LEU A 158 -38.15 11.51 38.87
CA LEU A 158 -37.32 12.55 38.26
C LEU A 158 -35.92 12.01 37.93
N ASN A 159 -35.29 11.32 38.88
CA ASN A 159 -33.97 10.71 38.67
C ASN A 159 -34.01 9.65 37.54
N THR A 160 -35.04 8.80 37.52
CA THR A 160 -35.20 7.78 36.46
C THR A 160 -35.40 8.43 35.09
N ASN A 161 -36.22 9.49 35.01
CA ASN A 161 -36.39 10.26 33.78
C ASN A 161 -35.08 10.90 33.32
N HIS A 162 -34.27 11.40 34.25
CA HIS A 162 -32.96 11.96 33.94
C HIS A 162 -32.04 10.92 33.30
N ILE A 163 -31.89 9.75 33.93
CA ILE A 163 -31.06 8.64 33.43
C ILE A 163 -31.53 8.16 32.05
N VAL A 164 -32.85 8.04 31.83
CA VAL A 164 -33.39 7.63 30.51
C VAL A 164 -33.08 8.69 29.44
N ASN A 165 -33.18 9.98 29.76
CA ASN A 165 -32.83 11.03 28.82
C ASN A 165 -31.32 11.07 28.52
N GLU A 166 -30.48 10.82 29.53
CA GLU A 166 -29.04 10.69 29.35
C GLU A 166 -28.71 9.52 28.42
N ALA A 167 -29.28 8.33 28.66
CA ALA A 167 -29.11 7.16 27.82
C ALA A 167 -29.55 7.41 26.36
N LEU A 168 -30.68 8.09 26.15
CA LEU A 168 -31.15 8.48 24.81
C LEU A 168 -30.16 9.42 24.11
N ASN A 169 -29.60 10.39 24.83
CA ASN A 169 -28.60 11.31 24.28
C ASN A 169 -27.30 10.58 23.95
N THR A 170 -26.82 9.69 24.82
CA THR A 170 -25.63 8.88 24.59
C THR A 170 -25.79 7.98 23.36
N ILE A 171 -26.93 7.30 23.19
CA ILE A 171 -27.16 6.48 21.99
C ILE A 171 -27.17 7.32 20.72
N LYS A 172 -27.82 8.49 20.73
CA LYS A 172 -27.81 9.41 19.58
C LYS A 172 -26.39 9.87 19.25
N GLU A 173 -25.59 10.15 20.27
CA GLU A 173 -24.20 10.57 20.09
C GLU A 173 -23.34 9.44 19.53
N VAL A 174 -23.40 8.24 20.12
CA VAL A 174 -22.66 7.06 19.65
C VAL A 174 -23.06 6.67 18.22
N SER A 175 -24.37 6.65 17.92
CA SER A 175 -24.87 6.35 16.57
C SER A 175 -24.35 7.35 15.54
N ASN A 176 -24.38 8.65 15.86
CA ASN A 176 -23.87 9.68 14.95
C ASN A 176 -22.35 9.63 14.77
N ASN A 177 -21.60 9.25 15.82
CA ASN A 177 -20.14 9.08 15.74
C ASN A 177 -19.76 7.83 14.92
N LEU A 178 -20.54 6.76 15.01
CA LEU A 178 -20.35 5.54 14.22
C LEU A 178 -20.71 5.75 12.75
N SER A 179 -21.83 6.44 12.48
CA SER A 179 -22.29 6.74 11.13
C SER A 179 -22.96 8.12 11.09
N PRO A 180 -22.26 9.15 10.60
CA PRO A 180 -22.84 10.49 10.50
C PRO A 180 -23.98 10.49 9.47
N HIS A 181 -25.24 10.47 9.94
CA HIS A 181 -26.41 10.49 9.05
C HIS A 181 -26.47 11.74 8.17
N VAL A 182 -25.88 12.85 8.63
CA VAL A 182 -25.75 14.08 7.86
C VAL A 182 -24.88 13.86 6.62
N LEU A 183 -23.81 13.07 6.73
CA LEU A 183 -22.94 12.74 5.60
C LEU A 183 -23.67 11.89 4.56
N SER A 184 -24.39 10.85 4.98
CA SER A 184 -25.10 9.98 4.03
C SER A 184 -26.19 10.73 3.27
N ASN A 185 -26.95 11.59 3.96
CA ASN A 185 -28.14 12.22 3.42
C ASN A 185 -27.88 13.56 2.74
N LEU A 186 -26.92 14.34 3.25
CA LEU A 186 -26.67 15.73 2.84
C LEU A 186 -25.28 15.95 2.24
N GLY A 187 -24.44 14.91 2.18
CA GLY A 187 -23.10 14.97 1.60
C GLY A 187 -22.04 15.61 2.51
N VAL A 188 -20.78 15.53 2.08
CA VAL A 188 -19.62 15.90 2.92
C VAL A 188 -19.57 17.38 3.28
N ALA A 189 -19.90 18.28 2.34
CA ALA A 189 -19.91 19.71 2.58
C ALA A 189 -20.90 20.10 3.69
N SER A 190 -22.12 19.53 3.65
CA SER A 190 -23.14 19.80 4.67
C SER A 190 -22.81 19.14 6.01
N ALA A 191 -22.14 17.98 5.98
CA ALA A 191 -21.71 17.30 7.20
C ALA A 191 -20.63 18.09 7.94
N ILE A 192 -19.61 18.59 7.24
CA ILE A 192 -18.54 19.40 7.84
C ILE A 192 -19.08 20.75 8.32
N SER A 193 -19.97 21.41 7.56
CA SER A 193 -20.56 22.67 8.01
C SER A 193 -21.39 22.51 9.29
N THR A 194 -22.16 21.42 9.38
CA THR A 194 -22.94 21.08 10.59
C THR A 194 -22.02 20.76 11.77
N PHE A 195 -20.91 20.04 11.53
CA PHE A 195 -19.92 19.75 12.54
C PHE A 195 -19.24 21.03 13.06
N ALA A 196 -18.78 21.91 12.17
CA ALA A 196 -18.20 23.21 12.53
C ALA A 196 -19.19 24.08 13.33
N ALA A 197 -20.47 24.10 12.96
CA ALA A 197 -21.51 24.79 13.72
C ALA A 197 -21.71 24.19 15.12
N LYS A 198 -21.63 22.86 15.27
CA LYS A 198 -21.71 22.17 16.58
C LYS A 198 -20.51 22.51 17.46
N VAL A 199 -19.31 22.56 16.89
CA VAL A 199 -18.09 22.99 17.59
C VAL A 199 -18.19 24.46 18.02
N ASN A 200 -18.66 25.35 17.14
CA ASN A 200 -18.82 26.77 17.50
C ASN A 200 -19.83 26.99 18.63
N LYS A 201 -20.82 26.09 18.80
CA LYS A 201 -21.77 26.15 19.92
C LYS A 201 -21.13 25.92 21.29
N THR A 202 -20.02 25.18 21.40
CA THR A 202 -19.32 25.03 22.68
C THR A 202 -18.53 26.29 23.07
N ARG A 203 -18.38 27.26 22.16
CA ARG A 203 -17.66 28.54 22.34
C ARG A 203 -16.19 28.41 22.76
N SER A 204 -15.63 27.20 22.73
CA SER A 204 -14.23 26.95 23.09
C SER A 204 -13.27 27.36 21.98
N ILE A 205 -13.69 27.20 20.72
CA ILE A 205 -12.93 27.56 19.51
C ILE A 205 -13.90 28.10 18.45
N SER A 206 -13.37 28.90 17.52
CA SER A 206 -14.11 29.42 16.35
C SER A 206 -13.58 28.75 15.08
N VAL A 207 -14.45 28.04 14.38
CA VAL A 207 -14.15 27.30 13.15
C VAL A 207 -14.99 27.87 12.02
N GLU A 208 -14.33 28.30 10.95
CA GLU A 208 -14.97 28.73 9.70
C GLU A 208 -14.73 27.67 8.62
N PHE A 209 -15.79 27.15 8.02
CA PHE A 209 -15.71 26.19 6.91
C PHE A 209 -16.10 26.86 5.60
N ARG A 210 -15.24 26.74 4.58
CA ARG A 210 -15.49 27.21 3.21
C ARG A 210 -15.31 26.07 2.22
N THR A 211 -16.17 26.00 1.22
CA THR A 211 -16.14 24.96 0.18
C THR A 211 -16.55 25.52 -1.17
N ASN A 212 -16.01 24.95 -2.25
CA ASN A 212 -16.38 25.22 -3.64
C ASN A 212 -17.17 24.06 -4.26
N MET A 213 -17.69 23.13 -3.45
CA MET A 213 -18.36 21.92 -3.96
C MET A 213 -19.75 22.19 -4.54
N GLU A 214 -20.36 23.37 -4.34
CA GLU A 214 -21.65 23.77 -4.93
C GLU A 214 -22.81 22.74 -4.83
N GLY A 215 -22.74 21.79 -3.88
CA GLY A 215 -23.72 20.70 -3.73
C GLY A 215 -23.43 19.45 -4.56
N GLU A 216 -22.32 19.40 -5.31
CA GLU A 216 -21.84 18.18 -5.94
C GLU A 216 -21.46 17.12 -4.90
N ARG A 217 -21.77 15.86 -5.24
CA ARG A 217 -21.50 14.70 -4.38
C ARG A 217 -20.37 13.87 -4.94
N PHE A 218 -19.49 13.42 -4.05
CA PHE A 218 -18.51 12.40 -4.39
C PHE A 218 -19.10 11.01 -4.20
N ASP A 219 -18.39 10.01 -4.71
CA ASP A 219 -18.62 8.64 -4.31
C ASP A 219 -18.59 8.54 -2.77
N THR A 220 -19.52 7.75 -2.21
CA THR A 220 -19.72 7.67 -0.76
C THR A 220 -18.44 7.31 -0.01
N ASP A 221 -17.58 6.47 -0.58
CA ASP A 221 -16.31 6.09 0.05
C ASP A 221 -15.36 7.29 0.18
N LYS A 222 -15.33 8.16 -0.85
CA LYS A 222 -14.53 9.39 -0.82
C LYS A 222 -15.09 10.42 0.16
N GLU A 223 -16.42 10.57 0.21
CA GLU A 223 -17.09 11.48 1.15
C GLU A 223 -16.79 11.09 2.61
N VAL A 224 -16.82 9.78 2.91
CA VAL A 224 -16.48 9.24 4.24
C VAL A 224 -15.02 9.51 4.61
N VAL A 225 -14.09 9.28 3.70
CA VAL A 225 -12.67 9.55 3.94
C VAL A 225 -12.43 11.04 4.19
N LEU A 226 -13.00 11.92 3.37
CA LEU A 226 -12.90 13.37 3.53
C LEU A 226 -13.47 13.84 4.87
N TYR A 227 -14.66 13.34 5.24
CA TYR A 227 -15.31 13.71 6.49
C TYR A 227 -14.49 13.31 7.73
N ARG A 228 -13.79 12.17 7.68
CA ARG A 228 -12.98 11.69 8.80
C ARG A 228 -11.61 12.36 8.93
N ALA A 229 -11.09 12.90 7.84
CA ALA A 229 -9.82 13.62 7.84
C ALA A 229 -9.95 15.10 8.24
N ALA A 230 -11.18 15.66 8.15
CA ALA A 230 -11.51 17.03 8.51
C ALA A 230 -11.67 17.21 10.02
#